data_AF-Q58QQ1-F1
#
_entry.id   AF-Q58QQ1-F1
#
_cell.length_a   1.000
_cell.length_b   1.000
_cell.length_c   1.000
_cell.angle_alpha   90.00
_cell.angle_beta   90.00
_cell.angle_gamma   90.00
#
_symmetry.space_group_name_H-M   'P 1'
#
loop_
_entity.id
_entity.type
_entity.pdbx_description
1 polymer ?
#
loop_
_entity_poly.entity_id
_entity_poly.type
_entity_poly.pdbx_seq_one_letter_code
_entity_poly.pdbx_strand_id
1 'polypeptide(L)'
;AFGDIQLECDTKSDEIIFNHLKKTGEVAYGLSEEQPKLVELGGNKYIVTFDPLDGSSIIGCNWTVGTIFGIWKNDEKVLIGHKTKDLIASGCCMYGPRTTAVIYNEKTKTVNEYSLTLNKQKQVEWILSLPNIVIKPQGKLFAPGNLRAASENPNYRQCINNWIDQGYTLRYTGGMV
;
A
#
# COMPACT_ATOMS: atom_id res chain seq x y z
N ALA A 1 -6.64 -17.06 11.03
CA ALA A 1 -5.67 -17.22 9.94
C ALA A 1 -6.38 -16.78 8.67
N PHE A 2 -6.00 -15.64 8.11
CA PHE A 2 -6.49 -15.21 6.80
C PHE A 2 -5.94 -16.23 5.79
N GLY A 3 -6.86 -16.93 5.12
CA GLY A 3 -6.63 -18.25 4.52
C GLY A 3 -6.12 -18.21 3.09
N ASP A 4 -5.06 -17.45 2.83
CA ASP A 4 -4.36 -17.52 1.55
C ASP A 4 -3.24 -18.57 1.61
N ILE A 5 -3.08 -19.31 0.51
CA ILE A 5 -1.92 -20.19 0.34
C ILE A 5 -0.72 -19.26 0.24
N GLN A 6 0.02 -19.12 1.34
CA GLN A 6 1.19 -18.26 1.41
C GLN A 6 2.15 -18.63 0.28
N LEU A 7 2.26 -17.73 -0.71
CA LEU A 7 3.15 -17.96 -1.85
C LEU A 7 4.57 -17.72 -1.37
N GLU A 8 5.54 -18.41 -1.98
CA GLU A 8 6.97 -18.20 -1.66
C GLU A 8 7.39 -16.74 -1.84
N CYS A 9 6.70 -15.97 -2.69
CA CYS A 9 6.93 -14.54 -2.88
C CYS A 9 6.50 -13.69 -1.68
N ASP A 10 5.43 -14.07 -0.97
CA ASP A 10 4.91 -13.32 0.17
C ASP A 10 5.90 -13.41 1.34
N THR A 11 6.34 -14.62 1.68
CA THR A 11 7.37 -14.86 2.71
C THR A 11 8.68 -14.14 2.38
N LYS A 12 9.13 -14.17 1.12
CA LYS A 12 10.36 -13.49 0.71
C LYS A 12 10.25 -11.97 0.81
N SER A 13 9.11 -11.41 0.40
CA SER A 13 8.87 -9.96 0.46
C SER A 13 8.86 -9.48 1.92
N ASP A 14 8.22 -10.25 2.79
CA ASP A 14 8.20 -10.02 4.24
C ASP A 14 9.61 -10.03 4.86
N GLU A 15 10.40 -11.06 4.57
CA GLU A 15 11.80 -11.18 5.03
C GLU A 15 12.67 -10.01 4.56
N ILE A 16 12.54 -9.59 3.29
CA ILE A 16 13.28 -8.45 2.74
C ILE A 16 12.94 -7.19 3.52
N ILE A 17 11.65 -6.89 3.73
CA ILE A 17 11.22 -5.69 4.43
C ILE A 17 11.73 -5.71 5.87
N PHE A 18 11.50 -6.78 6.64
CA PHE A 18 11.99 -6.87 8.01
C PHE A 18 13.51 -6.70 8.12
N ASN A 19 14.28 -7.34 7.24
CA ASN A 19 15.74 -7.22 7.22
C ASN A 19 16.19 -5.78 6.96
N HIS A 20 15.55 -5.08 6.03
CA HIS A 20 15.87 -3.68 5.74
C HIS A 20 15.43 -2.73 6.85
N LEU A 21 14.26 -2.94 7.46
CA LEU A 21 13.80 -2.16 8.60
C LEU A 21 14.75 -2.31 9.80
N LYS A 22 15.16 -3.55 10.12
CA LYS A 22 16.13 -3.83 11.19
C LYS A 22 17.48 -3.13 10.95
N LYS A 23 17.97 -3.16 9.72
CA LYS A 23 19.24 -2.49 9.33
C LYS A 23 19.21 -0.98 9.50
N THR A 24 18.03 -0.34 9.52
CA THR A 24 17.96 1.11 9.76
C THR A 24 18.41 1.51 11.16
N GLY A 25 18.23 0.63 12.17
CA GLY A 25 18.44 0.96 13.58
C GLY A 25 17.41 1.94 14.18
N GLU A 26 16.40 2.33 13.41
CA GLU A 26 15.44 3.38 13.80
C GLU A 26 14.06 2.82 14.18
N VAL A 27 13.71 1.65 13.64
CA VAL A 27 12.40 1.03 13.82
C VAL A 27 12.41 0.15 15.07
N ALA A 28 11.53 0.46 16.02
CA ALA A 28 11.32 -0.33 17.22
C ALA A 28 10.55 -1.61 16.92
N TYR A 29 9.45 -1.47 16.19
CA TYR A 29 8.55 -2.57 15.90
C TYR A 29 8.07 -2.60 14.45
N GLY A 30 7.96 -3.81 13.89
CA GLY A 30 7.33 -4.07 12.61
C GLY A 30 6.10 -4.96 12.75
N LEU A 31 5.07 -4.72 11.94
CA LEU A 31 3.88 -5.55 11.85
C LEU A 31 3.57 -5.80 10.38
N SER A 32 3.43 -7.06 10.02
CA SER A 32 3.17 -7.50 8.64
C SER A 32 1.79 -8.15 8.54
N GLU A 33 1.17 -8.09 7.37
CA GLU A 33 -0.03 -8.88 7.06
C GLU A 33 0.26 -10.39 7.15
N GLU A 34 1.45 -10.82 6.71
CA GLU A 34 1.93 -12.21 6.77
C GLU A 34 2.25 -12.69 8.20
N GLN A 35 2.59 -11.76 9.09
CA GLN A 35 2.92 -12.03 10.48
C GLN A 35 2.12 -11.10 11.39
N PRO A 36 0.91 -11.49 11.83
CA PRO A 36 0.01 -10.65 12.63
C PRO A 36 0.46 -10.55 14.10
N LYS A 37 1.77 -10.60 14.35
CA LYS A 37 2.41 -10.41 15.64
C LYS A 37 3.37 -9.25 15.54
N LEU A 38 3.49 -8.51 16.65
CA LEU A 38 4.47 -7.45 16.79
C LEU A 38 5.89 -8.05 16.78
N VAL A 39 6.75 -7.59 15.86
CA VAL A 39 8.15 -8.00 15.77
C VAL A 39 9.06 -6.88 16.23
N GLU A 40 9.91 -7.14 17.23
CA GLU A 40 10.90 -6.18 17.73
C GLU A 40 12.14 -6.13 16.80
N LEU A 41 12.54 -4.92 16.41
CA LEU A 41 13.61 -4.68 15.42
C LEU A 41 14.82 -3.93 16.00
N GLY A 42 14.78 -3.55 17.28
CA GLY A 42 15.92 -3.02 18.05
C GLY A 42 16.15 -1.51 17.92
N GLY A 43 15.35 -0.79 17.14
CA GLY A 43 15.30 0.68 17.15
C GLY A 43 14.37 1.22 18.24
N ASN A 44 14.13 2.53 18.23
CA ASN A 44 13.28 3.17 19.25
C ASN A 44 12.38 4.31 18.73
N LYS A 45 12.51 4.73 17.47
CA LYS A 45 11.83 5.94 16.96
C LYS A 45 10.50 5.65 16.30
N TYR A 46 10.41 4.53 15.58
CA TYR A 46 9.26 4.27 14.69
C TYR A 46 8.64 2.89 14.87
N ILE A 47 7.37 2.81 14.51
CA ILE A 47 6.66 1.55 14.27
C ILE A 47 6.26 1.53 12.80
N VAL A 48 6.45 0.39 12.13
CA VAL A 48 6.11 0.23 10.72
C VAL A 48 5.11 -0.90 10.55
N THR A 49 3.95 -0.58 9.99
CA THR A 49 2.90 -1.54 9.62
C THR A 49 2.91 -1.69 8.10
N PHE A 50 2.88 -2.91 7.56
CA PHE A 50 2.94 -3.11 6.13
C PHE A 50 2.20 -4.35 5.65
N ASP A 51 1.75 -4.30 4.41
CA ASP A 51 1.41 -5.44 3.57
C ASP A 51 2.60 -5.63 2.61
N PRO A 52 3.37 -6.71 2.74
CA PRO A 52 4.59 -6.90 1.96
C PRO A 52 4.31 -7.12 0.48
N LEU A 53 3.16 -7.72 0.11
CA LEU A 53 2.80 -8.04 -1.26
C LEU A 53 1.27 -8.05 -1.48
N ASP A 54 0.69 -6.87 -1.67
CA ASP A 54 -0.70 -6.72 -2.09
C ASP A 54 -0.89 -7.22 -3.53
N GLY A 55 -1.97 -7.99 -3.74
CA GLY A 55 -2.28 -8.59 -5.03
C GLY A 55 -1.50 -9.88 -5.33
N SER A 56 -0.99 -10.59 -4.32
CA SER A 56 -0.33 -11.88 -4.48
C SER A 56 -1.14 -12.87 -5.35
N SER A 57 -2.47 -12.88 -5.22
CA SER A 57 -3.39 -13.70 -6.04
C SER A 57 -3.35 -13.44 -7.55
N ILE A 58 -2.92 -12.25 -7.99
CA ILE A 58 -2.85 -11.85 -9.40
C ILE A 58 -1.41 -11.86 -9.96
N ILE A 59 -0.42 -12.27 -9.16
CA ILE A 59 0.98 -12.35 -9.60
C ILE A 59 1.16 -13.32 -10.78
N GLY A 60 0.45 -14.45 -10.76
CA GLY A 60 0.48 -15.46 -11.83
C GLY A 60 -0.10 -14.95 -13.16
N CYS A 61 -0.91 -13.89 -13.13
CA CYS A 61 -1.45 -13.22 -14.31
C CYS A 61 -0.53 -12.12 -14.85
N ASN A 62 0.62 -11.88 -14.20
CA ASN A 62 1.56 -10.80 -14.54
C ASN A 62 0.88 -9.42 -14.53
N TRP A 63 -0.01 -9.19 -13.57
CA TRP A 63 -0.64 -7.90 -13.32
C TRP A 63 0.15 -7.09 -12.30
N THR A 64 -0.21 -5.82 -12.14
CA THR A 64 0.44 -4.95 -11.15
C THR A 64 0.10 -5.42 -9.75
N VAL A 65 1.14 -5.65 -8.95
CA VAL A 65 1.12 -5.97 -7.52
C VAL A 65 1.88 -4.89 -6.77
N GLY A 66 1.92 -4.92 -5.44
CA GLY A 66 2.54 -3.82 -4.70
C GLY A 66 2.83 -4.09 -3.24
N THR A 67 3.42 -3.11 -2.57
CA THR A 67 3.65 -3.14 -1.12
C THR A 67 2.96 -1.92 -0.53
N ILE A 68 2.26 -2.08 0.58
CA ILE A 68 1.58 -0.97 1.28
C ILE A 68 2.25 -0.81 2.64
N PHE A 69 2.48 0.43 3.08
CA PHE A 69 3.07 0.66 4.39
C PHE A 69 2.55 1.93 5.08
N GLY A 70 2.60 1.91 6.41
CA GLY A 70 2.33 3.03 7.29
C GLY A 70 3.45 3.14 8.34
N ILE A 71 3.87 4.37 8.61
CA ILE A 71 4.91 4.68 9.59
C ILE A 71 4.31 5.53 10.69
N TRP A 72 4.56 5.11 11.92
CA TRP A 72 4.09 5.72 13.14
C TRP A 72 5.27 6.11 14.02
N LYS A 73 5.09 7.11 14.89
CA LYS A 73 6.04 7.33 15.99
C LYS A 73 5.88 6.21 17.01
N ASN A 74 7.00 5.72 17.52
CA ASN A 74 6.98 4.79 18.65
C ASN A 74 6.65 5.55 19.94
N ASP A 75 5.72 5.00 20.71
CA ASP A 75 5.36 5.46 22.05
C ASP A 75 4.98 4.26 22.94
N GLU A 76 4.62 4.52 24.19
CA GLU A 76 4.28 3.47 25.17
C GLU A 76 3.08 2.59 24.77
N LYS A 77 2.27 3.02 23.79
CA LYS A 77 1.05 2.32 23.39
C LYS A 77 1.28 1.32 22.27
N VAL A 78 2.41 1.40 21.56
CA VAL A 78 2.84 0.39 20.58
C VAL A 78 1.76 0.08 19.52
N LEU A 79 0.96 1.09 19.14
CA LEU A 79 -0.25 1.08 18.26
C LEU A 79 -1.63 0.95 18.93
N ILE A 80 -1.73 0.52 20.19
CA ILE A 80 -3.05 0.40 20.85
C ILE A 80 -3.64 1.80 21.10
N GLY A 81 -4.78 2.09 20.44
CA GLY A 81 -5.47 3.38 20.57
C GLY A 81 -4.94 4.49 19.66
N HIS A 82 -3.99 4.19 18.77
CA HIS A 82 -3.66 5.09 17.66
C HIS A 82 -4.81 5.18 16.66
N LYS A 83 -4.95 6.35 16.04
CA LYS A 83 -5.90 6.64 14.96
C LYS A 83 -5.12 6.90 13.68
N THR A 84 -5.73 6.70 12.51
CA THR A 84 -5.08 6.95 11.21
C THR A 84 -4.40 8.32 11.07
N LYS A 85 -4.92 9.35 11.75
CA LYS A 85 -4.30 10.69 11.79
C LYS A 85 -2.92 10.76 12.48
N ASP A 86 -2.52 9.72 13.21
CA ASP A 86 -1.25 9.63 13.91
C ASP A 86 -0.13 9.05 13.01
N LEU A 87 -0.45 8.65 11.76
CA LEU A 87 0.54 8.32 10.74
C LEU A 87 1.41 9.54 10.42
N ILE A 88 2.73 9.34 10.42
CA ILE A 88 3.70 10.39 10.06
C ILE A 88 4.19 10.26 8.61
N ALA A 89 4.05 9.06 8.04
CA ALA A 89 4.22 8.79 6.63
C ALA A 89 3.44 7.52 6.27
N SER A 90 3.02 7.41 5.03
CA SER A 90 2.39 6.20 4.50
C SER A 90 2.56 6.18 3.00
N GLY A 91 2.42 5.01 2.39
CA GLY A 91 2.52 4.92 0.95
C GLY A 91 2.27 3.52 0.43
N CYS A 92 2.32 3.43 -0.89
CA CYS A 92 2.36 2.17 -1.60
C CYS A 92 3.43 2.20 -2.69
N CYS A 93 4.04 1.05 -2.93
CA CYS A 93 4.89 0.78 -4.07
C CYS A 93 4.10 -0.06 -5.06
N MET A 94 4.15 0.30 -6.34
CA MET A 94 3.49 -0.46 -7.42
C MET A 94 4.57 -1.12 -8.27
N TYR A 95 4.42 -2.42 -8.47
CA TYR A 95 5.30 -3.29 -9.26
C TYR A 95 4.56 -3.66 -10.55
N GLY A 96 4.51 -2.71 -11.48
CA GLY A 96 3.87 -2.88 -12.79
C GLY A 96 4.85 -2.71 -13.94
N PRO A 97 4.39 -2.24 -15.11
CA PRO A 97 5.27 -1.88 -16.23
C PRO A 97 6.34 -0.84 -15.89
N ARG A 98 6.08 -0.05 -14.84
CA ARG A 98 7.06 0.80 -14.16
C ARG A 98 6.97 0.52 -12.68
N THR A 99 8.11 0.53 -12.00
CA THR A 99 8.14 0.52 -10.53
C THR A 99 8.01 1.94 -10.02
N THR A 100 6.92 2.23 -9.32
CA THR A 100 6.65 3.54 -8.73
C THR A 100 6.39 3.41 -7.24
N ALA A 101 6.48 4.52 -6.51
CA ALA A 101 6.11 4.62 -5.11
C ALA A 101 5.34 5.93 -4.88
N VAL A 102 4.15 5.86 -4.30
CA VAL A 102 3.37 7.02 -3.88
C VAL A 102 3.48 7.15 -2.37
N ILE A 103 3.97 8.29 -1.90
CA ILE A 103 4.29 8.50 -0.48
C ILE A 103 3.69 9.80 0.01
N TYR A 104 2.93 9.71 1.11
CA TYR A 104 2.53 10.84 1.94
C TYR A 104 3.58 11.12 3.02
N ASN A 105 3.84 12.40 3.27
CA ASN A 105 4.75 12.85 4.33
C ASN A 105 4.07 13.92 5.20
N GLU A 106 3.98 13.68 6.51
CA GLU A 106 3.28 14.57 7.46
C GLU A 106 3.94 15.95 7.58
N LYS A 107 5.27 16.02 7.47
CA LYS A 107 6.01 17.30 7.60
C LYS A 107 5.73 18.24 6.44
N THR A 108 5.68 17.71 5.22
CA THR A 108 5.38 18.51 4.01
C THR A 108 3.89 18.61 3.74
N LYS A 109 3.09 17.70 4.31
CA LYS A 109 1.66 17.52 4.02
C LYS A 109 1.38 17.31 2.53
N THR A 110 2.28 16.64 1.83
CA THR A 110 2.16 16.36 0.39
C THR A 110 2.21 14.87 0.11
N VAL A 111 1.55 14.48 -0.98
CA VAL A 111 1.67 13.15 -1.59
C VAL A 111 2.53 13.29 -2.84
N ASN A 112 3.56 12.47 -2.98
CA ASN A 112 4.46 12.51 -4.14
C ASN A 112 4.60 11.11 -4.75
N GLU A 113 4.68 11.03 -6.07
CA GLU A 113 5.09 9.81 -6.76
C GLU A 113 6.58 9.88 -7.08
N TYR A 114 7.26 8.76 -6.84
CA TYR A 114 8.61 8.49 -7.26
C TYR A 114 8.61 7.36 -8.27
N SER A 115 9.46 7.45 -9.29
CA SER A 115 9.67 6.39 -10.26
C SER A 115 11.07 5.82 -10.11
N LEU A 116 11.18 4.50 -10.11
CA LEU A 116 12.46 3.81 -10.19
C LEU A 116 12.95 3.86 -11.64
N THR A 117 14.17 4.36 -11.84
CA THR A 117 14.78 4.49 -13.17
C THR A 117 16.25 4.10 -13.13
N LEU A 118 16.85 4.01 -14.31
CA LEU A 118 18.30 3.94 -14.46
C LEU A 118 18.84 5.32 -14.80
N ASN A 119 19.87 5.75 -14.08
CA ASN A 119 20.61 6.96 -14.41
C ASN A 119 21.47 6.75 -15.67
N LYS A 120 22.17 7.80 -16.11
CA LYS A 120 23.06 7.74 -17.29
C LYS A 120 24.17 6.69 -17.16
N GLN A 121 24.55 6.32 -15.94
CA GLN A 121 25.54 5.31 -15.60
C GLN A 121 24.94 3.92 -15.40
N LYS A 122 23.65 3.71 -15.74
CA LYS A 122 22.91 2.46 -15.55
C LYS A 122 22.80 2.01 -14.09
N GLN A 123 22.84 2.94 -13.15
CA GLN A 123 22.58 2.67 -11.73
C GLN A 123 21.12 2.97 -11.41
N VAL A 124 20.55 2.15 -10.53
CA VAL A 124 19.17 2.30 -10.07
C VAL A 124 19.05 3.54 -9.19
N GLU A 125 18.07 4.39 -9.48
CA GLU A 125 17.74 5.56 -8.67
C GLU A 125 16.21 5.79 -8.61
N TRP A 126 15.76 6.39 -7.50
CA TRP A 126 14.41 6.91 -7.38
C TRP A 126 14.39 8.38 -7.76
N ILE A 127 13.56 8.77 -8.73
CA ILE A 127 13.34 10.16 -9.10
C ILE A 127 11.93 10.60 -8.71
N LEU A 128 11.78 11.85 -8.29
CA LEU A 128 10.47 12.47 -8.08
C LEU A 128 9.78 12.63 -9.44
N SER A 129 8.79 11.80 -9.75
CA SER A 129 8.09 11.82 -11.04
C SER A 129 6.89 12.76 -11.04
N LEU A 130 6.12 12.79 -9.94
CA LEU A 130 4.96 13.68 -9.79
C LEU A 130 4.93 14.29 -8.38
N PRO A 131 5.22 15.60 -8.24
CA PRO A 131 5.13 16.28 -6.96
C PRO A 131 3.69 16.65 -6.60
N ASN A 132 3.36 16.61 -5.31
CA ASN A 132 2.11 17.12 -4.72
C ASN A 132 0.84 16.67 -5.46
N ILE A 133 0.65 15.35 -5.57
CA ILE A 133 -0.52 14.74 -6.20
C ILE A 133 -1.77 15.13 -5.42
N VAL A 134 -2.78 15.59 -6.16
CA VAL A 134 -4.11 15.90 -5.63
C VAL A 134 -5.15 15.19 -6.49
N ILE A 135 -6.02 14.41 -5.83
CA ILE A 135 -7.15 13.78 -6.52
C ILE A 135 -8.15 14.85 -6.95
N LYS A 136 -8.66 14.73 -8.18
CA LYS A 136 -9.70 15.66 -8.67
C LYS A 136 -10.99 15.47 -7.86
N PRO A 137 -11.79 16.54 -7.65
CA PRO A 137 -13.06 16.44 -6.92
C PRO A 137 -14.07 15.47 -7.57
N GLN A 138 -13.94 15.24 -8.88
CA GLN A 138 -14.79 14.34 -9.63
C GLN A 138 -13.98 13.55 -10.66
N GLY A 139 -14.28 12.26 -10.77
CA GLY A 139 -13.77 11.35 -11.80
C GLY A 139 -14.88 10.82 -12.70
N LYS A 140 -14.51 9.95 -13.65
CA LYS A 140 -15.45 9.20 -14.51
C LYS A 140 -15.25 7.69 -14.45
N LEU A 141 -14.48 7.22 -13.46
CA LEU A 141 -14.15 5.81 -13.27
C LEU A 141 -14.76 5.30 -11.97
N PHE A 142 -15.09 4.01 -11.93
CA PHE A 142 -15.43 3.29 -10.69
C PHE A 142 -14.83 1.88 -10.71
N ALA A 143 -14.51 1.37 -9.52
CA ALA A 143 -13.75 0.12 -9.31
C ALA A 143 -14.27 -0.64 -8.07
N PRO A 144 -15.39 -1.36 -8.15
CA PRO A 144 -15.98 -2.02 -6.99
C PRO A 144 -15.23 -3.31 -6.62
N GLY A 145 -14.51 -3.30 -5.51
CA GLY A 145 -13.77 -4.47 -5.00
C GLY A 145 -14.63 -5.67 -4.58
N ASN A 146 -15.90 -5.45 -4.24
CA ASN A 146 -16.83 -6.52 -3.85
C ASN A 146 -18.18 -6.34 -4.54
N LEU A 147 -18.21 -6.47 -5.87
CA LEU A 147 -19.44 -6.34 -6.64
C LEU A 147 -20.52 -7.36 -6.20
N ARG A 148 -20.13 -8.52 -5.68
CA ARG A 148 -21.05 -9.55 -5.18
C ARG A 148 -21.93 -9.03 -4.05
N ALA A 149 -21.42 -8.14 -3.18
CA ALA A 149 -22.21 -7.53 -2.11
C ALA A 149 -23.44 -6.76 -2.60
N ALA A 150 -23.50 -6.40 -3.90
CA ALA A 150 -24.69 -5.81 -4.49
C ALA A 150 -25.89 -6.77 -4.52
N SER A 151 -25.71 -8.10 -4.38
CA SER A 151 -26.82 -9.06 -4.26
C SER A 151 -27.61 -8.85 -2.97
N GLU A 152 -26.91 -8.56 -1.87
CA GLU A 152 -27.43 -8.55 -0.50
C GLU A 152 -27.63 -7.14 0.07
N ASN A 153 -26.96 -6.14 -0.50
CA ASN A 153 -27.04 -4.75 -0.04
C ASN A 153 -27.69 -3.85 -1.11
N PRO A 154 -28.99 -3.52 -0.97
CA PRO A 154 -29.71 -2.67 -1.92
C PRO A 154 -29.10 -1.27 -2.07
N ASN A 155 -28.59 -0.69 -0.99
CA ASN A 155 -27.95 0.64 -1.02
C ASN A 155 -26.65 0.59 -1.83
N TYR A 156 -25.85 -0.47 -1.66
CA TYR A 156 -24.64 -0.66 -2.45
C TYR A 156 -24.97 -0.87 -3.94
N ARG A 157 -25.98 -1.69 -4.25
CA ARG A 157 -26.47 -1.88 -5.62
C ARG A 157 -26.88 -0.55 -6.26
N GLN A 158 -27.61 0.29 -5.51
CA GLN A 158 -28.02 1.60 -5.98
C GLN A 158 -26.82 2.48 -6.35
N CYS A 159 -25.76 2.49 -5.53
CA CYS A 159 -24.53 3.24 -5.85
C CYS A 159 -23.88 2.75 -7.16
N ILE A 160 -23.79 1.43 -7.37
CA ILE A 160 -23.24 0.86 -8.60
C ILE A 160 -24.09 1.25 -9.82
N ASN A 161 -25.41 1.10 -9.72
CA ASN A 161 -26.33 1.45 -10.80
C ASN A 161 -26.24 2.95 -11.14
N ASN A 162 -26.14 3.83 -10.14
CA ASN A 162 -25.98 5.26 -10.38
C ASN A 162 -24.74 5.60 -11.22
N TRP A 163 -23.61 4.90 -11.02
CA TRP A 163 -22.41 5.09 -11.84
C TRP A 163 -22.60 4.56 -13.27
N ILE A 164 -23.27 3.43 -13.43
CA ILE A 164 -23.60 2.85 -14.74
C ILE A 164 -24.53 3.81 -15.52
N ASP A 165 -25.61 4.26 -14.90
CA ASP A 165 -26.62 5.13 -15.52
C ASP A 165 -26.03 6.50 -15.92
N GLN A 166 -25.04 6.99 -15.17
CA GLN A 166 -24.32 8.23 -15.49
C GLN A 166 -23.17 8.02 -16.51
N GLY A 167 -22.97 6.80 -17.03
CA GLY A 167 -21.96 6.51 -18.04
C GLY A 167 -20.52 6.51 -17.50
N TYR A 168 -20.31 6.22 -16.21
CA TYR A 168 -18.97 6.02 -15.67
C TYR A 168 -18.38 4.73 -16.23
N THR A 169 -17.06 4.71 -16.37
CA THR A 169 -16.33 3.57 -16.93
C THR A 169 -15.80 2.67 -15.82
N LEU A 170 -16.14 1.37 -15.89
CA LEU A 170 -15.62 0.36 -14.97
C LEU A 170 -14.13 0.09 -15.26
N ARG A 171 -13.31 0.12 -14.21
CA ARG A 171 -11.92 -0.37 -14.21
C ARG A 171 -11.70 -1.19 -12.96
N TYR A 172 -11.23 -2.42 -13.11
CA TYR A 172 -10.95 -3.28 -11.97
C TYR A 172 -9.79 -4.21 -12.29
N THR A 173 -8.74 -4.13 -11.49
CA THR A 173 -7.47 -4.84 -11.65
C THR A 173 -7.30 -5.99 -10.66
N GLY A 174 -8.20 -6.16 -9.70
CA GLY A 174 -8.12 -7.25 -8.71
C GLY A 174 -7.11 -7.03 -7.57
N GLY A 175 -6.07 -6.22 -7.77
CA GLY A 175 -5.18 -5.71 -6.70
C GLY A 175 -5.65 -4.35 -6.17
N MET A 176 -5.31 -4.03 -4.91
CA MET A 176 -5.68 -2.74 -4.31
C MET A 176 -4.73 -1.62 -4.79
N VAL A 177 -3.45 -1.95 -4.96
CA VAL A 177 -2.38 -1.05 -5.45
C VAL A 177 -2.45 -0.73 -6.95
#